data_AF-A0A2W4L6J3-F1
#
_entry.id   AF-A0A2W4L6J3-F1
#
_cell.length_a   1.000
_cell.length_b   1.000
_cell.length_c   1.000
_cell.angle_alpha   90.00
_cell.angle_beta   90.00
_cell.angle_gamma   90.00
#
_symmetry.space_group_name_H-M   'P 1'
#
loop_
_entity.id
_entity.type
_entity.pdbx_description
1 polymer ?
#
loop_
_entity_poly.entity_id
_entity_poly.type
_entity_poly.pdbx_seq_one_letter_code
_entity_poly.pdbx_strand_id
1 'polypeptide(L)'
;MLVISACASGPEVPAASDAGRAEQRREHKKDPADIAESAVPSIVAIVTETGFGTGFVISPDGLIATNLHVVAGQKKILVVLKGAKIPVTEVFGDDPERDLVILRIPARNLSPLPLGDSNAVRPGQSVVAIGHPLGLEHTVSNGLVSAVRDVTPELSVLQISAPIAPGSSGGPLFNDRGEVIGIATAVLVGGQNLNFGVPVNYLKDLLGRPVAMGMEAFATSTAEPSLPKVERKIPKHPTSALKGCKPEAIALIVRSIKSAIEVGAPLYNGGDFASCYHVYAGAALDLERKLGKSCRKPARALAEGRRRAEKLTAPHEQAWAMRDAFDGLLDVIGRWAEEQSATAE
;
A
#
# COMPACT_ATOMS: atom_id res chain seq x y z
N MET A 1 -39.68 -73.67 55.45
CA MET A 1 -39.97 -73.69 54.00
C MET A 1 -39.80 -72.25 53.49
N LEU A 2 -38.87 -72.03 52.53
CA LEU A 2 -38.50 -70.77 51.85
C LEU A 2 -37.95 -69.62 52.74
N VAL A 3 -36.68 -69.20 52.68
CA VAL A 3 -35.85 -68.58 51.59
C VAL A 3 -36.12 -67.07 51.40
N ILE A 4 -35.19 -66.25 51.95
CA ILE A 4 -34.48 -65.07 51.42
C ILE A 4 -35.27 -64.05 50.55
N SER A 5 -35.28 -62.76 50.94
CA SER A 5 -34.54 -61.70 50.19
C SER A 5 -34.62 -60.31 50.84
N ALA A 6 -33.47 -59.64 50.85
CA ALA A 6 -33.21 -58.31 51.38
C ALA A 6 -33.63 -57.20 50.41
N CYS A 7 -34.10 -56.06 50.92
CA CYS A 7 -34.24 -54.84 50.13
C CYS A 7 -32.88 -54.13 50.08
N ALA A 8 -32.32 -54.04 48.87
CA ALA A 8 -31.07 -53.36 48.55
C ALA A 8 -31.27 -51.86 48.33
N SER A 9 -30.27 -51.09 48.75
CA SER A 9 -30.06 -49.66 48.50
C SER A 9 -30.06 -49.35 47.00
N GLY A 10 -30.79 -48.31 46.59
CA GLY A 10 -30.79 -47.82 45.21
C GLY A 10 -29.45 -47.18 44.82
N PRO A 11 -29.06 -47.20 43.53
CA PRO A 11 -27.81 -46.61 43.09
C PRO A 11 -27.90 -45.08 43.06
N GLU A 12 -26.93 -44.43 43.69
CA GLU A 12 -26.64 -43.01 43.46
C GLU A 12 -26.27 -42.79 41.99
N VAL A 13 -26.94 -41.83 41.35
CA VAL A 13 -26.62 -41.38 39.99
C VAL A 13 -25.31 -40.58 40.07
N PRO A 14 -24.22 -40.98 39.39
CA PRO A 14 -23.01 -40.19 39.39
C PRO A 14 -23.24 -38.90 38.61
N ALA A 15 -22.77 -37.78 39.16
CA ALA A 15 -22.73 -36.49 38.48
C ALA A 15 -22.02 -36.65 37.13
N ALA A 16 -22.70 -36.28 36.04
CA ALA A 16 -22.12 -36.22 34.71
C ALA A 16 -20.85 -35.35 34.75
N SER A 17 -19.76 -35.93 34.26
CA SER A 17 -18.41 -35.36 34.36
C SER A 17 -18.26 -34.07 33.56
N ASP A 18 -17.50 -33.13 34.14
CA ASP A 18 -17.10 -31.83 33.56
C ASP A 18 -16.35 -31.96 32.21
N ALA A 19 -15.94 -33.19 31.84
CA ALA A 19 -15.29 -33.51 30.58
C ALA A 19 -16.21 -33.34 29.36
N GLY A 20 -17.51 -33.65 29.49
CA GLY A 20 -18.48 -33.53 28.38
C GLY A 20 -18.81 -32.08 28.01
N ARG A 21 -18.59 -31.14 28.91
CA ARG A 21 -18.85 -29.70 28.70
C ARG A 21 -17.67 -28.97 28.04
N ALA A 22 -16.45 -29.51 28.20
CA ALA A 22 -15.25 -29.00 27.54
C ALA A 22 -15.18 -29.40 26.06
N GLU A 23 -15.77 -30.52 25.68
CA GLU A 23 -15.76 -31.02 24.29
C GLU A 23 -16.74 -30.26 23.38
N GLN A 24 -17.81 -29.69 23.94
CA GLN A 24 -18.80 -28.86 23.24
C GLN A 24 -18.37 -27.38 23.07
N ARG A 25 -17.22 -26.97 23.62
CA ARG A 25 -16.62 -25.63 23.45
C ARG A 25 -15.34 -25.65 22.61
N ARG A 26 -15.14 -26.66 21.77
CA ARG A 26 -14.25 -26.48 20.61
C ARG A 26 -15.03 -25.63 19.60
N GLU A 27 -14.81 -24.32 19.62
CA GLU A 27 -15.22 -23.42 18.52
C GLU A 27 -14.92 -24.14 17.20
N HIS A 28 -15.94 -24.34 16.38
CA HIS A 28 -15.81 -25.10 15.15
C HIS A 28 -14.89 -24.31 14.21
N LYS A 29 -13.62 -24.71 14.18
CA LYS A 29 -12.59 -24.10 13.36
C LYS A 29 -12.93 -24.39 11.89
N LYS A 30 -13.21 -23.34 11.13
CA LYS A 30 -13.49 -23.43 9.70
C LYS A 30 -12.18 -23.60 8.94
N ASP A 31 -12.19 -24.48 7.95
CA ASP A 31 -11.08 -24.56 7.01
C ASP A 31 -11.18 -23.46 5.93
N PRO A 32 -10.15 -23.24 5.10
CA PRO A 32 -10.21 -22.21 4.05
C PRO A 32 -11.34 -22.41 3.03
N ALA A 33 -11.79 -23.64 2.78
CA ALA A 33 -12.88 -23.91 1.85
C ALA A 33 -14.22 -23.50 2.47
N ASP A 34 -14.47 -23.82 3.73
CA ASP A 34 -15.65 -23.39 4.48
C ASP A 34 -15.77 -21.84 4.53
N ILE A 35 -14.63 -21.18 4.76
CA ILE A 35 -14.55 -19.71 4.77
C ILE A 35 -14.88 -19.17 3.38
N ALA A 36 -14.28 -19.72 2.32
CA ALA A 36 -14.50 -19.26 0.96
C ALA A 36 -15.96 -19.44 0.53
N GLU A 37 -16.55 -20.63 0.76
CA GLU A 37 -17.93 -20.93 0.40
C GLU A 37 -18.92 -19.93 1.02
N SER A 38 -18.74 -19.63 2.31
CA SER A 38 -19.61 -18.71 3.03
C SER A 38 -19.35 -17.23 2.75
N ALA A 39 -18.09 -16.85 2.46
CA ALA A 39 -17.70 -15.44 2.33
C ALA A 39 -17.80 -14.89 0.90
N VAL A 40 -17.48 -15.71 -0.13
CA VAL A 40 -17.39 -15.28 -1.54
C VAL A 40 -18.61 -14.47 -2.02
N PRO A 41 -19.86 -14.82 -1.70
CA PRO A 41 -21.04 -14.05 -2.13
C PRO A 41 -21.10 -12.60 -1.62
N SER A 42 -20.27 -12.27 -0.63
CA SER A 42 -20.20 -10.98 0.06
C SER A 42 -18.91 -10.22 -0.26
N ILE A 43 -18.02 -10.79 -1.07
CA ILE A 43 -16.79 -10.16 -1.54
C ILE A 43 -17.04 -9.62 -2.94
N VAL A 44 -16.60 -8.39 -3.18
CA VAL A 44 -16.91 -7.66 -4.41
C VAL A 44 -15.63 -7.22 -5.11
N ALA A 45 -15.68 -7.11 -6.43
CA ALA A 45 -14.65 -6.42 -7.19
C ALA A 45 -14.97 -4.91 -7.22
N ILE A 46 -13.95 -4.08 -7.06
CA ILE A 46 -14.05 -2.64 -7.20
C ILE A 46 -13.36 -2.26 -8.49
N VAL A 47 -14.07 -1.53 -9.35
CA VAL A 47 -13.60 -1.11 -10.66
C VAL A 47 -13.68 0.41 -10.74
N THR A 48 -12.57 1.02 -11.09
CA THR A 48 -12.41 2.46 -11.27
C THR A 48 -11.92 2.74 -12.70
N GLU A 49 -11.72 4.01 -13.05
CA GLU A 49 -11.22 4.35 -14.40
C GLU A 49 -9.75 3.95 -14.58
N THR A 50 -8.97 3.96 -13.49
CA THR A 50 -7.52 3.78 -13.52
C THR A 50 -7.04 2.50 -12.87
N GLY A 51 -7.93 1.70 -12.28
CA GLY A 51 -7.53 0.51 -11.54
C GLY A 51 -8.68 -0.36 -11.06
N PHE A 52 -8.32 -1.42 -10.34
CA PHE A 52 -9.25 -2.38 -9.76
C PHE A 52 -8.74 -2.84 -8.39
N GLY A 53 -9.66 -3.27 -7.54
CA GLY A 53 -9.37 -3.80 -6.22
C GLY A 53 -10.47 -4.72 -5.73
N THR A 54 -10.41 -5.04 -4.45
CA THR A 54 -11.41 -5.86 -3.76
C THR A 54 -12.11 -5.02 -2.70
N GLY A 55 -13.37 -5.33 -2.44
CA GLY A 55 -14.05 -4.89 -1.23
C GLY A 55 -14.92 -6.01 -0.67
N PHE A 56 -15.63 -5.74 0.41
CA PHE A 56 -16.58 -6.69 0.97
C PHE A 56 -17.75 -5.98 1.66
N VAL A 57 -18.90 -6.66 1.68
CA VAL A 57 -20.12 -6.17 2.30
C VAL A 57 -19.97 -6.18 3.82
N ILE A 58 -20.29 -5.04 4.45
CA ILE A 58 -20.27 -4.86 5.91
C ILE A 58 -21.63 -4.47 6.49
N SER A 59 -22.64 -4.23 5.65
CA SER A 59 -24.01 -3.97 6.10
C SER A 59 -25.08 -4.45 5.10
N PRO A 60 -26.25 -4.93 5.56
CA PRO A 60 -27.31 -5.43 4.68
C PRO A 60 -27.91 -4.36 3.74
N ASP A 61 -27.72 -3.08 4.06
CA ASP A 61 -28.19 -1.90 3.32
C ASP A 61 -27.15 -1.31 2.35
N GLY A 62 -26.11 -2.08 2.01
CA GLY A 62 -25.21 -1.73 0.91
C GLY A 62 -23.95 -0.96 1.31
N LEU A 63 -23.44 -1.15 2.53
CA LEU A 63 -22.10 -0.65 2.88
C LEU A 63 -21.02 -1.65 2.47
N ILE A 64 -19.98 -1.15 1.82
CA ILE A 64 -18.82 -1.90 1.33
C ILE A 64 -17.55 -1.32 1.95
N ALA A 65 -16.71 -2.15 2.56
CA ALA A 65 -15.37 -1.77 2.99
C ALA A 65 -14.34 -2.03 1.89
N THR A 66 -13.34 -1.15 1.78
CA THR A 66 -12.13 -1.35 0.97
C THR A 66 -11.01 -0.42 1.46
N ASN A 67 -9.86 -0.42 0.76
CA ASN A 67 -8.81 0.55 1.00
C ASN A 67 -9.06 1.88 0.28
N LEU A 68 -8.61 2.98 0.88
CA LEU A 68 -8.79 4.31 0.31
C LEU A 68 -8.03 4.45 -1.01
N HIS A 69 -6.79 3.98 -1.09
CA HIS A 69 -5.96 4.11 -2.30
C HIS A 69 -6.57 3.40 -3.53
N VAL A 70 -7.47 2.44 -3.34
CA VAL A 70 -8.15 1.74 -4.45
C VAL A 70 -9.10 2.69 -5.19
N VAL A 71 -9.63 3.71 -4.50
CA VAL A 71 -10.72 4.56 -5.00
C VAL A 71 -10.44 6.07 -4.91
N ALA A 72 -9.31 6.47 -4.33
CA ALA A 72 -8.91 7.87 -4.21
C ALA A 72 -8.87 8.58 -5.59
N GLY A 73 -9.39 9.81 -5.63
CA GLY A 73 -9.46 10.64 -6.83
C GLY A 73 -10.50 10.20 -7.88
N GLN A 74 -11.23 9.10 -7.64
CA GLN A 74 -12.13 8.52 -8.64
C GLN A 74 -13.52 9.16 -8.60
N LYS A 75 -13.95 9.71 -9.73
CA LYS A 75 -15.29 10.27 -9.91
C LYS A 75 -16.37 9.20 -10.06
N LYS A 76 -16.00 8.05 -10.62
CA LYS A 76 -16.89 6.93 -10.88
C LYS A 76 -16.26 5.64 -10.37
N ILE A 77 -16.95 5.02 -9.42
CA ILE A 77 -16.58 3.73 -8.86
C ILE A 77 -17.72 2.76 -9.12
N LEU A 78 -17.40 1.59 -9.64
CA LEU A 78 -18.34 0.48 -9.82
C LEU A 78 -17.97 -0.66 -8.88
N VAL A 79 -18.96 -1.15 -8.14
CA VAL A 79 -18.88 -2.40 -7.39
C VAL A 79 -19.46 -3.50 -8.26
N VAL A 80 -18.71 -4.57 -8.50
CA VAL A 80 -19.20 -5.78 -9.16
C VAL A 80 -19.58 -6.77 -8.07
N LEU A 81 -20.89 -7.02 -7.95
CA LEU A 81 -21.46 -7.94 -6.97
C LEU A 81 -22.37 -8.92 -7.71
N LYS A 82 -22.05 -10.22 -7.63
CA LYS A 82 -22.81 -11.31 -8.29
C LYS A 82 -23.00 -11.05 -9.79
N GLY A 83 -21.96 -10.55 -10.46
CA GLY A 83 -21.97 -10.21 -11.90
C GLY A 83 -22.65 -8.87 -12.26
N ALA A 84 -23.34 -8.22 -11.32
CA ALA A 84 -23.96 -6.91 -11.55
C ALA A 84 -22.98 -5.78 -11.25
N LYS A 85 -22.87 -4.81 -12.17
CA LYS A 85 -22.11 -3.56 -11.96
C LYS A 85 -23.03 -2.53 -11.30
N ILE A 86 -22.71 -2.15 -10.07
CA ILE A 86 -23.51 -1.24 -9.25
C ILE A 86 -22.68 0.02 -8.98
N PRO A 87 -23.15 1.22 -9.35
CA PRO A 87 -22.42 2.45 -9.06
C PRO A 87 -22.46 2.77 -7.57
N VAL A 88 -21.33 3.22 -7.04
CA VAL A 88 -21.24 3.81 -5.70
C VAL A 88 -21.96 5.16 -5.71
N THR A 89 -22.82 5.38 -4.71
CA THR A 89 -23.63 6.61 -4.60
C THR A 89 -23.00 7.65 -3.69
N GLU A 90 -22.31 7.20 -2.64
CA GLU A 90 -21.67 8.07 -1.66
C GLU A 90 -20.56 7.32 -0.92
N VAL A 91 -19.69 8.09 -0.28
CA VAL A 91 -18.75 7.61 0.74
C VAL A 91 -19.40 7.79 2.10
N PHE A 92 -19.58 6.70 2.84
CA PHE A 92 -20.13 6.72 4.19
C PHE A 92 -19.13 7.34 5.17
N GLY A 93 -17.85 7.02 5.01
CA GLY A 93 -16.72 7.60 5.74
C GLY A 93 -15.39 7.09 5.19
N ASP A 94 -14.34 7.86 5.39
CA ASP A 94 -12.96 7.55 5.03
C ASP A 94 -12.01 7.82 6.19
N ASP A 95 -10.87 7.13 6.19
CA ASP A 95 -9.78 7.30 7.15
C ASP A 95 -8.45 7.26 6.38
N PRO A 96 -7.97 8.42 5.90
CA PRO A 96 -6.75 8.50 5.09
C PRO A 96 -5.49 8.02 5.79
N GLU A 97 -5.40 8.22 7.12
CA GLU A 97 -4.24 7.80 7.91
C GLU A 97 -4.13 6.26 7.98
N ARG A 98 -5.26 5.57 7.89
CA ARG A 98 -5.37 4.11 8.01
C ARG A 98 -5.68 3.42 6.67
N ASP A 99 -5.68 4.17 5.57
CA ASP A 99 -5.98 3.69 4.22
C ASP A 99 -7.31 2.93 4.13
N LEU A 100 -8.38 3.48 4.73
CA LEU A 100 -9.71 2.86 4.74
C LEU A 100 -10.78 3.78 4.17
N VAL A 101 -11.77 3.16 3.54
CA VAL A 101 -12.99 3.84 3.09
C VAL A 101 -14.18 2.89 3.11
N ILE A 102 -15.33 3.44 3.47
CA ILE A 102 -16.62 2.76 3.44
C ILE A 102 -17.46 3.42 2.35
N LEU A 103 -17.83 2.62 1.35
CA LEU A 103 -18.63 3.03 0.21
C LEU A 103 -20.09 2.61 0.42
N ARG A 104 -21.04 3.39 -0.10
CA ARG A 104 -22.45 2.99 -0.19
C ARG A 104 -22.84 2.68 -1.62
N ILE A 105 -23.54 1.57 -1.79
CA ILE A 105 -24.20 1.19 -3.04
C ILE A 105 -25.73 1.10 -2.86
N PRO A 106 -26.53 1.34 -3.91
CA PRO A 106 -27.98 1.24 -3.87
C PRO A 106 -28.44 -0.24 -3.94
N ALA A 107 -28.05 -1.05 -2.97
CA ALA A 107 -28.40 -2.46 -2.84
C ALA A 107 -28.88 -2.79 -1.43
N ARG A 108 -29.76 -3.79 -1.31
CA ARG A 108 -30.35 -4.23 -0.04
C ARG A 108 -30.36 -5.75 0.05
N ASN A 109 -30.66 -6.27 1.23
CA ASN A 109 -30.69 -7.71 1.53
C ASN A 109 -29.36 -8.40 1.22
N LEU A 110 -28.26 -7.67 1.46
CA LEU A 110 -26.92 -8.23 1.35
C LEU A 110 -26.58 -8.99 2.64
N SER A 111 -25.64 -9.93 2.53
CA SER A 111 -25.09 -10.66 3.67
C SER A 111 -23.77 -10.01 4.09
N PRO A 112 -23.68 -9.32 5.24
CA PRO A 112 -22.42 -8.77 5.72
C PRO A 112 -21.45 -9.87 6.14
N LEU A 113 -20.15 -9.64 5.95
CA LEU A 113 -19.14 -10.47 6.59
C LEU A 113 -19.05 -10.15 8.09
N PRO A 114 -18.93 -11.16 8.97
CA PRO A 114 -18.74 -10.92 10.39
C PRO A 114 -17.37 -10.29 10.67
N LEU A 115 -17.34 -9.20 11.44
CA LEU A 115 -16.11 -8.50 11.80
C LEU A 115 -15.58 -8.99 13.15
N GLY A 116 -14.42 -9.63 13.14
CA GLY A 116 -13.72 -10.16 14.32
C GLY A 116 -13.02 -9.07 15.13
N ASP A 117 -12.12 -9.45 16.03
CA ASP A 117 -11.35 -8.52 16.86
C ASP A 117 -9.86 -8.59 16.51
N SER A 118 -9.33 -7.51 15.91
CA SER A 118 -7.91 -7.43 15.56
C SER A 118 -6.99 -7.24 16.77
N ASN A 119 -7.50 -6.79 17.92
CA ASN A 119 -6.69 -6.66 19.14
C ASN A 119 -6.38 -8.02 19.78
N ALA A 120 -7.19 -9.04 19.48
CA ALA A 120 -6.99 -10.41 19.91
C ALA A 120 -6.08 -11.23 18.97
N VAL A 121 -5.65 -10.64 17.86
CA VAL A 121 -4.80 -11.30 16.86
C VAL A 121 -3.40 -11.53 17.43
N ARG A 122 -2.85 -12.71 17.16
CA ARG A 122 -1.52 -13.12 17.62
C ARG A 122 -0.68 -13.66 16.46
N PRO A 123 0.65 -13.38 16.44
CA PRO A 123 1.55 -14.05 15.52
C PRO A 123 1.41 -15.57 15.58
N GLY A 124 1.46 -16.22 14.42
CA GLY A 124 1.25 -17.66 14.25
C GLY A 124 -0.21 -18.09 14.07
N GLN A 125 -1.20 -17.20 14.22
CA GLN A 125 -2.58 -17.51 13.86
C GLN A 125 -2.74 -17.69 12.36
N SER A 126 -3.60 -18.64 11.96
CA SER A 126 -3.97 -18.84 10.56
C SER A 126 -4.71 -17.63 10.02
N VAL A 127 -4.42 -17.25 8.78
CA VAL A 127 -5.14 -16.20 8.05
C VAL A 127 -5.49 -16.70 6.65
N VAL A 128 -6.71 -16.39 6.21
CA VAL A 128 -7.17 -16.63 4.83
C VAL A 128 -7.44 -15.27 4.19
N ALA A 129 -6.82 -14.99 3.06
CA ALA A 129 -7.10 -13.81 2.25
C ALA A 129 -7.97 -14.22 1.06
N ILE A 130 -8.99 -13.42 0.76
CA ILE A 130 -9.82 -13.63 -0.42
C ILE A 130 -9.97 -12.31 -1.18
N GLY A 131 -9.71 -12.33 -2.49
CA GLY A 131 -9.87 -11.15 -3.32
C GLY A 131 -9.88 -11.42 -4.82
N HIS A 132 -9.71 -10.36 -5.59
CA HIS A 132 -9.80 -10.35 -7.06
C HIS A 132 -8.45 -9.95 -7.72
N PRO A 133 -7.36 -10.71 -7.51
CA PRO A 133 -6.06 -10.37 -8.06
C PRO A 133 -6.09 -10.41 -9.60
N LEU A 134 -5.53 -9.39 -10.22
CA LEU A 134 -5.49 -9.24 -11.70
C LEU A 134 -6.87 -9.36 -12.39
N GLY A 135 -7.97 -9.11 -11.67
CA GLY A 135 -9.34 -9.28 -12.18
C GLY A 135 -9.81 -10.75 -12.26
N LEU A 136 -9.02 -11.70 -11.74
CA LEU A 136 -9.47 -13.09 -11.55
C LEU A 136 -10.34 -13.15 -10.29
N GLU A 137 -11.61 -13.48 -10.46
CA GLU A 137 -12.56 -13.44 -9.36
C GLU A 137 -12.28 -14.52 -8.30
N HIS A 138 -12.47 -14.15 -7.03
CA HIS A 138 -12.51 -15.07 -5.88
C HIS A 138 -11.25 -15.92 -5.67
N THR A 139 -10.06 -15.34 -5.82
CA THR A 139 -8.82 -16.03 -5.45
C THR A 139 -8.70 -16.14 -3.94
N VAL A 140 -8.54 -17.36 -3.45
CA VAL A 140 -8.33 -17.70 -2.04
C VAL A 140 -6.86 -18.01 -1.82
N SER A 141 -6.26 -17.41 -0.81
CA SER A 141 -4.91 -17.75 -0.35
C SER A 141 -4.87 -17.89 1.18
N ASN A 142 -3.99 -18.75 1.68
CA ASN A 142 -3.85 -18.99 3.10
C ASN A 142 -2.41 -18.76 3.57
N GLY A 143 -2.26 -18.43 4.84
CA GLY A 143 -0.97 -18.22 5.48
C GLY A 143 -1.13 -18.00 6.97
N LEU A 144 -0.20 -17.27 7.56
CA LEU A 144 -0.18 -16.93 8.98
C LEU A 144 -0.11 -15.42 9.17
N VAL A 145 -0.63 -14.94 10.29
CA VAL A 145 -0.23 -13.64 10.84
C VAL A 145 1.23 -13.79 11.28
N SER A 146 2.14 -13.12 10.59
CA SER A 146 3.57 -13.17 10.86
C SER A 146 3.97 -12.26 12.02
N ALA A 147 3.36 -11.07 12.10
CA ALA A 147 3.59 -10.11 13.18
C ALA A 147 2.47 -9.05 13.19
N VAL A 148 2.32 -8.36 14.31
CA VAL A 148 1.67 -7.04 14.37
C VAL A 148 2.80 -6.01 14.38
N ARG A 149 2.74 -5.01 13.49
CA ARG A 149 3.80 -4.02 13.29
C ARG A 149 3.26 -2.63 13.54
N ASP A 150 3.90 -1.89 14.42
CA ASP A 150 3.64 -0.46 14.57
C ASP A 150 4.43 0.30 13.50
N VAL A 151 3.70 0.97 12.60
CA VAL A 151 4.26 1.85 11.55
C VAL A 151 4.51 3.24 12.14
N THR A 152 3.59 3.71 12.96
CA THR A 152 3.67 4.90 13.81
C THR A 152 3.09 4.55 15.19
N PRO A 153 3.23 5.41 16.22
CA PRO A 153 2.61 5.15 17.52
C PRO A 153 1.08 4.98 17.46
N GLU A 154 0.44 5.54 16.44
CA GLU A 154 -1.02 5.52 16.24
C GLU A 154 -1.49 4.56 15.13
N LEU A 155 -0.58 4.00 14.32
CA LEU A 155 -0.88 3.13 13.18
C LEU A 155 -0.14 1.79 13.29
N SER A 156 -0.91 0.71 13.43
CA SER A 156 -0.43 -0.66 13.40
C SER A 156 -0.97 -1.40 12.17
N VAL A 157 -0.20 -2.38 11.68
CA VAL A 157 -0.57 -3.25 10.56
C VAL A 157 -0.36 -4.72 10.89
N LEU A 158 -1.16 -5.59 10.29
CA LEU A 158 -0.99 -7.04 10.36
C LEU A 158 -0.03 -7.47 9.26
N GLN A 159 1.17 -7.92 9.60
CA GLN A 159 2.05 -8.59 8.63
C GLN A 159 1.57 -10.02 8.44
N ILE A 160 1.37 -10.45 7.20
CA ILE A 160 0.87 -11.79 6.85
C ILE A 160 1.82 -12.52 5.92
N SER A 161 1.76 -13.86 5.93
CA SER A 161 2.47 -14.71 4.97
C SER A 161 1.58 -15.20 3.82
N ALA A 162 0.26 -14.96 3.90
CA ALA A 162 -0.66 -15.32 2.83
C ALA A 162 -0.30 -14.51 1.57
N PRO A 163 -0.11 -15.17 0.41
CA PRO A 163 0.18 -14.46 -0.84
C PRO A 163 -0.96 -13.51 -1.21
N ILE A 164 -0.62 -12.24 -1.46
CA ILE A 164 -1.51 -11.26 -2.07
C ILE A 164 -0.83 -10.67 -3.31
N ALA A 165 -1.63 -10.21 -4.26
CA ALA A 165 -1.17 -9.63 -5.52
C ALA A 165 -1.98 -8.36 -5.86
N PRO A 166 -1.52 -7.52 -6.80
CA PRO A 166 -2.30 -6.37 -7.27
C PRO A 166 -3.75 -6.76 -7.60
N GLY A 167 -4.71 -6.02 -7.03
CA GLY A 167 -6.15 -6.33 -7.06
C GLY A 167 -6.70 -6.96 -5.78
N SER A 168 -5.84 -7.49 -4.91
CA SER A 168 -6.25 -8.03 -3.60
C SER A 168 -6.47 -6.93 -2.57
N SER A 169 -5.94 -5.72 -2.80
CA SER A 169 -6.12 -4.56 -1.90
C SER A 169 -7.60 -4.31 -1.64
N GLY A 170 -7.94 -4.12 -0.36
CA GLY A 170 -9.30 -3.94 0.14
C GLY A 170 -10.05 -5.25 0.41
N GLY A 171 -9.44 -6.41 0.11
CA GLY A 171 -10.03 -7.72 0.38
C GLY A 171 -9.97 -8.13 1.86
N PRO A 172 -10.93 -8.93 2.34
CA PRO A 172 -10.94 -9.38 3.73
C PRO A 172 -9.84 -10.40 4.04
N LEU A 173 -9.28 -10.28 5.24
CA LEU A 173 -8.41 -11.28 5.88
C LEU A 173 -9.20 -11.96 7.00
N PHE A 174 -9.40 -13.27 6.92
CA PHE A 174 -10.20 -14.04 7.86
C PHE A 174 -9.36 -14.78 8.88
N ASN A 175 -9.86 -14.86 10.12
CA ASN A 175 -9.42 -15.86 11.08
C ASN A 175 -10.08 -17.22 10.82
N ASP A 176 -9.77 -18.20 11.66
CA ASP A 176 -10.25 -19.58 11.56
C ASP A 176 -11.70 -19.78 12.05
N ARG A 177 -12.40 -18.70 12.44
CA ARG A 177 -13.86 -18.68 12.64
C ARG A 177 -14.61 -18.12 11.43
N GLY A 178 -13.89 -17.65 10.42
CA GLY A 178 -14.46 -16.94 9.26
C GLY A 178 -14.86 -15.51 9.57
N GLU A 179 -14.27 -14.89 10.60
CA GLU A 179 -14.44 -13.48 10.92
C GLU A 179 -13.31 -12.65 10.28
N VAL A 180 -13.64 -11.49 9.73
CA VAL A 180 -12.65 -10.56 9.17
C VAL A 180 -11.84 -9.98 10.32
N ILE A 181 -10.52 -10.19 10.31
CA ILE A 181 -9.55 -9.63 11.28
C ILE A 181 -8.70 -8.51 10.67
N GLY A 182 -8.69 -8.38 9.35
CA GLY A 182 -8.03 -7.28 8.67
C GLY A 182 -8.46 -7.11 7.22
N ILE A 183 -7.93 -6.08 6.58
CA ILE A 183 -8.20 -5.69 5.20
C ILE A 183 -6.87 -5.70 4.47
N ALA A 184 -6.69 -6.61 3.51
CA ALA A 184 -5.45 -6.78 2.77
C ALA A 184 -5.05 -5.48 2.09
N THR A 185 -3.80 -5.04 2.28
CA THR A 185 -3.25 -3.86 1.62
C THR A 185 -1.87 -4.21 1.06
N ALA A 186 -1.66 -3.91 -0.23
CA ALA A 186 -0.38 -4.15 -0.88
C ALA A 186 0.59 -3.02 -0.52
N VAL A 187 1.49 -3.25 0.44
CA VAL A 187 2.60 -2.31 0.70
C VAL A 187 3.80 -2.77 -0.13
N LEU A 188 4.20 -1.94 -1.10
CA LEU A 188 5.39 -2.19 -1.90
C LEU A 188 6.66 -1.79 -1.10
N VAL A 189 6.98 -2.53 -0.04
CA VAL A 189 8.28 -2.38 0.65
C VAL A 189 9.29 -3.28 -0.07
N GLY A 190 10.41 -2.72 -0.51
CA GLY A 190 11.47 -3.46 -1.20
C GLY A 190 11.96 -4.66 -0.38
N GLY A 191 11.52 -5.86 -0.79
CA GLY A 191 11.81 -7.15 -0.17
C GLY A 191 10.84 -8.21 -0.69
N GLN A 192 11.30 -9.44 -0.94
CA GLN A 192 10.41 -10.51 -1.36
C GLN A 192 9.51 -10.95 -0.18
N ASN A 193 8.20 -11.10 -0.43
CA ASN A 193 7.20 -11.68 0.49
C ASN A 193 6.83 -10.89 1.76
N LEU A 194 6.75 -9.56 1.70
CA LEU A 194 6.11 -8.76 2.75
C LEU A 194 4.69 -8.37 2.33
N ASN A 195 3.70 -8.97 3.00
CA ASN A 195 2.29 -8.70 2.79
C ASN A 195 1.68 -8.13 4.07
N PHE A 196 0.73 -7.21 3.93
CA PHE A 196 0.15 -6.52 5.08
C PHE A 196 -1.37 -6.43 5.00
N GLY A 197 -1.99 -6.18 6.14
CA GLY A 197 -3.39 -5.86 6.25
C GLY A 197 -3.66 -4.79 7.29
N VAL A 198 -4.64 -3.94 7.02
CA VAL A 198 -5.16 -2.95 7.96
C VAL A 198 -6.03 -3.68 9.00
N PRO A 199 -5.82 -3.49 10.31
CA PRO A 199 -6.62 -4.11 11.36
C PRO A 199 -8.12 -3.80 11.25
N VAL A 200 -8.99 -4.82 11.42
CA VAL A 200 -10.45 -4.63 11.29
C VAL A 200 -11.05 -3.68 12.32
N ASN A 201 -10.41 -3.51 13.50
CA ASN A 201 -10.93 -2.57 14.50
C ASN A 201 -10.87 -1.12 14.02
N TYR A 202 -9.95 -0.76 13.13
CA TYR A 202 -9.95 0.56 12.49
C TYR A 202 -11.19 0.77 11.61
N LEU A 203 -11.64 -0.27 10.91
CA LEU A 203 -12.88 -0.25 10.15
C LEU A 203 -14.11 -0.12 11.08
N LYS A 204 -14.09 -0.78 12.24
CA LYS A 204 -15.14 -0.65 13.27
C LYS A 204 -15.19 0.77 13.83
N ASP A 205 -14.05 1.39 14.10
CA ASP A 205 -13.97 2.79 14.54
C ASP A 205 -14.53 3.75 13.48
N LEU A 206 -14.25 3.50 12.20
CA LEU A 206 -14.74 4.30 11.08
C LEU A 206 -16.26 4.17 10.91
N LEU A 207 -16.81 2.95 11.10
CA LEU A 207 -18.26 2.73 11.11
C LEU A 207 -19.01 3.59 12.15
N GLY A 208 -18.35 3.92 13.28
CA GLY A 208 -18.90 4.78 14.33
C GLY A 208 -18.87 6.28 14.02
N ARG A 209 -18.25 6.71 12.91
CA ARG A 209 -17.99 8.13 12.58
C ARG A 209 -18.42 8.46 11.14
N PRO A 210 -19.72 8.40 10.81
CA PRO A 210 -20.19 8.69 9.46
C PRO A 210 -19.96 10.17 9.08
N VAL A 211 -19.47 10.39 7.86
CA VAL A 211 -19.24 11.74 7.30
C VAL A 211 -20.13 12.01 6.07
N ALA A 212 -20.70 10.96 5.44
CA ALA A 212 -21.61 11.03 4.30
C ALA A 212 -21.18 12.07 3.24
N MET A 213 -20.29 11.66 2.34
CA MET A 213 -19.71 12.52 1.30
C MET A 213 -20.16 12.07 -0.09
N GLY A 214 -20.64 13.01 -0.89
CA GLY A 214 -20.97 12.75 -2.30
C GLY A 214 -19.72 12.45 -3.14
N MET A 215 -19.87 11.66 -4.19
CA MET A 215 -18.74 11.18 -5.01
C MET A 215 -17.88 12.29 -5.63
N GLU A 216 -18.46 13.43 -6.00
CA GLU A 216 -17.71 14.54 -6.58
C GLU A 216 -16.84 15.27 -5.55
N ALA A 217 -17.36 15.47 -4.33
CA ALA A 217 -16.60 16.03 -3.22
C ALA A 217 -15.45 15.07 -2.82
N PHE A 218 -15.74 13.77 -2.75
CA PHE A 218 -14.75 12.74 -2.45
C PHE A 218 -13.62 12.68 -3.49
N ALA A 219 -13.96 12.65 -4.78
CA ALA A 219 -12.96 12.63 -5.84
C ALA A 219 -12.06 13.88 -5.78
N THR A 220 -12.61 15.03 -5.39
CA THR A 220 -11.84 16.28 -5.28
C THR A 220 -10.93 16.29 -4.05
N SER A 221 -11.42 15.83 -2.88
CA SER A 221 -10.65 15.82 -1.64
C SER A 221 -9.52 14.79 -1.63
N THR A 222 -9.67 13.72 -2.41
CA THR A 222 -8.71 12.60 -2.47
C THR A 222 -7.92 12.53 -3.77
N ALA A 223 -8.09 13.50 -4.68
CA ALA A 223 -7.27 13.59 -5.87
C ALA A 223 -5.82 13.87 -5.48
N GLU A 224 -4.90 13.01 -5.93
CA GLU A 224 -3.48 13.38 -5.89
C GLU A 224 -3.27 14.67 -6.70
N PRO A 225 -2.42 15.59 -6.23
CA PRO A 225 -2.03 16.75 -7.02
C PRO A 225 -1.45 16.23 -8.35
N SER A 226 -2.10 16.53 -9.47
CA SER A 226 -1.55 16.17 -10.76
C SER A 226 -0.22 16.91 -10.92
N LEU A 227 0.89 16.18 -10.90
CA LEU A 227 2.19 16.77 -11.18
C LEU A 227 2.13 17.40 -12.58
N PRO A 228 2.74 18.59 -12.77
CA PRO A 228 2.81 19.21 -14.09
C PRO A 228 3.42 18.22 -15.09
N LYS A 229 2.89 18.18 -16.33
CA LYS A 229 3.53 17.42 -17.41
C LYS A 229 4.89 18.05 -17.73
N VAL A 230 5.91 17.22 -17.86
CA VAL A 230 7.30 17.68 -18.02
C VAL A 230 7.85 17.22 -19.35
N GLU A 231 8.35 18.17 -20.14
CA GLU A 231 9.16 17.89 -21.32
C GLU A 231 10.65 17.90 -20.92
N ARG A 232 11.30 16.73 -20.95
CA ARG A 232 12.70 16.56 -20.53
C ARG A 232 13.67 17.06 -21.61
N LYS A 233 14.64 17.90 -21.23
CA LYS A 233 15.68 18.49 -22.11
C LYS A 233 17.07 18.21 -21.55
N ILE A 234 17.40 16.92 -21.46
CA ILE A 234 18.68 16.43 -20.90
C ILE A 234 19.85 16.84 -21.82
N PRO A 235 20.83 17.65 -21.34
CA PRO A 235 22.01 18.02 -22.11
C PRO A 235 22.89 16.81 -22.40
N LYS A 236 23.38 16.68 -23.64
CA LYS A 236 24.35 15.64 -24.03
C LYS A 236 25.77 16.19 -23.92
N HIS A 237 26.64 15.49 -23.20
CA HIS A 237 28.05 15.86 -23.05
C HIS A 237 28.96 14.79 -23.69
N PRO A 238 30.04 15.18 -24.40
CA PRO A 238 31.02 14.22 -24.91
C PRO A 238 31.81 13.60 -23.76
N THR A 239 32.26 12.34 -23.87
CA THR A 239 33.09 11.69 -22.82
C THR A 239 34.41 12.42 -22.57
N SER A 240 34.93 13.14 -23.58
CA SER A 240 36.04 14.09 -23.45
C SER A 240 35.78 15.23 -22.45
N ALA A 241 34.54 15.39 -21.95
CA ALA A 241 34.20 16.29 -20.87
C ALA A 241 34.87 15.88 -19.54
N LEU A 242 35.13 14.59 -19.35
CA LEU A 242 35.72 14.04 -18.12
C LEU A 242 37.25 13.90 -18.23
N LYS A 243 37.83 14.16 -19.40
CA LYS A 243 39.28 14.08 -19.60
C LYS A 243 40.02 15.03 -18.64
N GLY A 244 40.90 14.45 -17.82
CA GLY A 244 41.69 15.17 -16.83
C GLY A 244 41.02 15.34 -15.46
N CYS A 245 39.77 14.89 -15.31
CA CYS A 245 39.14 14.79 -13.99
C CYS A 245 39.72 13.62 -13.20
N LYS A 246 40.07 13.86 -11.94
CA LYS A 246 40.52 12.79 -11.05
C LYS A 246 39.36 11.86 -10.66
N PRO A 247 39.59 10.56 -10.42
CA PRO A 247 38.54 9.63 -10.00
C PRO A 247 37.74 10.11 -8.78
N GLU A 248 38.40 10.74 -7.80
CA GLU A 248 37.74 11.23 -6.58
C GLU A 248 36.77 12.38 -6.90
N ALA A 249 37.08 13.20 -7.91
CA ALA A 249 36.21 14.28 -8.37
C ALA A 249 34.97 13.73 -9.09
N ILE A 250 35.14 12.68 -9.91
CA ILE A 250 34.02 11.99 -10.58
C ILE A 250 33.12 11.33 -9.53
N ALA A 251 33.70 10.63 -8.55
CA ALA A 251 32.94 10.02 -7.45
C ALA A 251 32.20 11.07 -6.60
N LEU A 252 32.81 12.24 -6.37
CA LEU A 252 32.16 13.37 -5.69
C LEU A 252 30.93 13.87 -6.46
N ILE A 253 31.01 13.99 -7.79
CA ILE A 253 29.87 14.39 -8.64
C ILE A 253 28.72 13.41 -8.45
N VAL A 254 28.98 12.11 -8.67
CA VAL A 254 27.95 11.07 -8.59
C VAL A 254 27.28 11.05 -7.23
N ARG A 255 28.08 11.03 -6.15
CA ARG A 255 27.55 10.97 -4.78
C ARG A 255 26.71 12.20 -4.43
N SER A 256 27.18 13.39 -4.79
CA SER A 256 26.48 14.63 -4.43
C SER A 256 25.18 14.80 -5.23
N ILE A 257 25.19 14.43 -6.53
CA ILE A 257 23.97 14.43 -7.35
C ILE A 257 22.96 13.42 -6.82
N LYS A 258 23.38 12.18 -6.53
CA LYS A 258 22.48 11.15 -5.99
C LYS A 258 21.86 11.57 -4.66
N SER A 259 22.67 12.08 -3.74
CA SER A 259 22.18 12.59 -2.44
C SER A 259 21.19 13.76 -2.61
N ALA A 260 21.46 14.69 -3.53
CA ALA A 260 20.52 15.77 -3.83
C ALA A 260 19.18 15.24 -4.37
N ILE A 261 19.22 14.24 -5.26
CA ILE A 261 18.04 13.57 -5.82
C ILE A 261 17.23 12.86 -4.74
N GLU A 262 17.89 12.14 -3.83
CA GLU A 262 17.25 11.43 -2.72
C GLU A 262 16.45 12.39 -1.81
N VAL A 263 16.95 13.61 -1.61
CA VAL A 263 16.26 14.65 -0.83
C VAL A 263 15.22 15.41 -1.67
N GLY A 264 15.54 15.76 -2.92
CA GLY A 264 14.73 16.64 -3.75
C GLY A 264 13.54 15.96 -4.43
N ALA A 265 13.65 14.69 -4.83
CA ALA A 265 12.57 14.00 -5.53
C ALA A 265 11.30 13.82 -4.68
N PRO A 266 11.37 13.44 -3.39
CA PRO A 266 10.18 13.41 -2.53
C PRO A 266 9.50 14.79 -2.39
N LEU A 267 10.28 15.87 -2.28
CA LEU A 267 9.75 17.23 -2.22
C LEU A 267 8.97 17.58 -3.50
N TYR A 268 9.52 17.25 -4.67
CA TYR A 268 8.82 17.47 -5.95
C TYR A 268 7.52 16.67 -6.03
N ASN A 269 7.57 15.38 -5.68
CA ASN A 269 6.41 14.49 -5.75
C ASN A 269 5.31 14.92 -4.75
N GLY A 270 5.69 15.52 -3.62
CA GLY A 270 4.77 16.14 -2.66
C GLY A 270 4.27 17.54 -3.06
N GLY A 271 4.65 18.06 -4.23
CA GLY A 271 4.22 19.37 -4.73
C GLY A 271 5.07 20.57 -4.25
N ASP A 272 6.08 20.36 -3.40
CA ASP A 272 7.01 21.41 -2.99
C ASP A 272 8.15 21.59 -4.00
N PHE A 273 7.77 22.15 -5.15
CA PHE A 273 8.67 22.37 -6.28
C PHE A 273 9.78 23.37 -5.97
N ALA A 274 9.50 24.39 -5.14
CA ALA A 274 10.47 25.42 -4.79
C ALA A 274 11.59 24.86 -3.91
N SER A 275 11.24 24.09 -2.88
CA SER A 275 12.26 23.42 -2.04
C SER A 275 13.07 22.41 -2.85
N CYS A 276 12.42 21.63 -3.73
CA CYS A 276 13.13 20.73 -4.65
C CYS A 276 14.17 21.48 -5.51
N TYR A 277 13.76 22.58 -6.14
CA TYR A 277 14.65 23.42 -6.93
C TYR A 277 15.84 23.94 -6.09
N HIS A 278 15.59 24.45 -4.88
CA HIS A 278 16.65 24.97 -4.01
C HIS A 278 17.64 23.88 -3.57
N VAL A 279 17.17 22.66 -3.27
CA VAL A 279 18.03 21.51 -2.99
C VAL A 279 18.95 21.22 -4.17
N TYR A 280 18.40 21.12 -5.39
CA TYR A 280 19.19 20.84 -6.58
C TYR A 280 20.16 21.98 -6.96
N ALA A 281 19.69 23.23 -6.95
CA ALA A 281 20.50 24.40 -7.27
C ALA A 281 21.63 24.62 -6.24
N GLY A 282 21.37 24.31 -4.97
CA GLY A 282 22.35 24.35 -3.89
C GLY A 282 23.44 23.28 -4.06
N ALA A 283 23.04 22.04 -4.35
CA ALA A 283 23.99 20.96 -4.62
C ALA A 283 24.87 21.23 -5.84
N ALA A 284 24.30 21.79 -6.92
CA ALA A 284 25.05 22.21 -8.10
C ALA A 284 26.10 23.29 -7.76
N LEU A 285 25.72 24.31 -6.98
CA LEU A 285 26.62 25.38 -6.56
C LEU A 285 27.77 24.87 -5.68
N ASP A 286 27.46 23.96 -4.75
CA ASP A 286 28.48 23.36 -3.88
C ASP A 286 29.48 22.50 -4.70
N LEU A 287 28.97 21.72 -5.65
CA LEU A 287 29.81 20.95 -6.59
C LEU A 287 30.69 21.87 -7.45
N GLU A 288 30.14 22.95 -8.00
CA GLU A 288 30.91 23.93 -8.78
C GLU A 288 32.12 24.47 -7.98
N ARG A 289 31.87 24.82 -6.71
CA ARG A 289 32.92 25.31 -5.79
C ARG A 289 33.97 24.23 -5.52
N LYS A 290 33.55 22.99 -5.26
CA LYS A 290 34.45 21.88 -4.90
C LYS A 290 35.25 21.31 -6.07
N LEU A 291 34.70 21.30 -7.28
CA LEU A 291 35.36 20.72 -8.47
C LEU A 291 36.47 21.62 -9.02
N GLY A 292 36.40 22.93 -8.80
CA GLY A 292 37.47 23.89 -9.09
C GLY A 292 38.10 23.75 -10.48
N LYS A 293 39.45 23.82 -10.54
CA LYS A 293 40.21 23.64 -11.79
C LYS A 293 40.37 22.17 -12.21
N SER A 294 40.20 21.22 -11.28
CA SER A 294 40.41 19.78 -11.50
C SER A 294 39.38 19.12 -12.41
N CYS A 295 38.14 19.66 -12.48
CA CYS A 295 37.10 19.10 -13.34
C CYS A 295 36.19 20.21 -13.89
N ARG A 296 36.80 21.10 -14.70
CA ARG A 296 36.16 22.35 -15.16
C ARG A 296 34.92 22.15 -16.02
N LYS A 297 34.89 21.13 -16.88
CA LYS A 297 33.78 20.94 -17.83
C LYS A 297 32.49 20.50 -17.12
N PRO A 298 32.50 19.53 -16.19
CA PRO A 298 31.34 19.24 -15.35
C PRO A 298 30.88 20.42 -14.49
N ALA A 299 31.81 21.16 -13.88
CA ALA A 299 31.47 22.38 -13.14
C ALA A 299 30.75 23.42 -14.03
N ARG A 300 31.23 23.62 -15.27
CA ARG A 300 30.57 24.51 -16.24
C ARG A 300 29.18 24.02 -16.64
N ALA A 301 28.99 22.71 -16.80
CA ALA A 301 27.69 22.12 -17.13
C ALA A 301 26.66 22.34 -16.01
N LEU A 302 27.06 22.18 -14.74
CA LEU A 302 26.23 22.52 -13.58
C LEU A 302 25.85 24.00 -13.56
N ALA A 303 26.84 24.88 -13.81
CA ALA A 303 26.62 26.32 -13.84
C ALA A 303 25.67 26.74 -14.98
N GLU A 304 25.74 26.05 -16.12
CA GLU A 304 24.81 26.26 -17.23
C GLU A 304 23.40 25.77 -16.89
N GLY A 305 23.28 24.61 -16.24
CA GLY A 305 22.03 24.10 -15.70
C GLY A 305 21.34 25.10 -14.77
N ARG A 306 22.10 25.64 -13.80
CA ARG A 306 21.63 26.70 -12.90
C ARG A 306 21.16 27.95 -13.65
N ARG A 307 21.98 28.48 -14.57
CA ARG A 307 21.60 29.66 -15.37
C ARG A 307 20.37 29.41 -16.24
N ARG A 308 20.15 28.18 -16.71
CA ARG A 308 18.95 27.80 -17.46
C ARG A 308 17.74 27.80 -16.53
N ALA A 309 17.86 27.23 -15.34
CA ALA A 309 16.80 27.22 -14.34
C ALA A 309 16.44 28.65 -13.89
N GLU A 310 17.42 29.52 -13.61
CA GLU A 310 17.19 30.91 -13.18
C GLU A 310 16.41 31.77 -14.19
N LYS A 311 16.36 31.37 -15.47
CA LYS A 311 15.56 32.06 -16.51
C LYS A 311 14.09 31.65 -16.53
N LEU A 312 13.74 30.56 -15.86
CA LEU A 312 12.38 30.03 -15.80
C LEU A 312 11.65 30.67 -14.60
N THR A 313 10.34 30.86 -14.73
CA THR A 313 9.51 31.52 -13.71
C THR A 313 8.77 30.53 -12.83
N ALA A 314 8.51 29.31 -13.32
CA ALA A 314 7.77 28.30 -12.58
C ALA A 314 8.73 27.37 -11.81
N PRO A 315 8.60 27.23 -10.48
CA PRO A 315 9.49 26.40 -9.67
C PRO A 315 9.61 24.95 -10.13
N HIS A 316 8.53 24.36 -10.66
CA HIS A 316 8.55 23.00 -11.19
C HIS A 316 9.46 22.88 -12.43
N GLU A 317 9.44 23.86 -13.34
CA GLU A 317 10.32 23.90 -14.51
C GLU A 317 11.78 24.14 -14.08
N GLN A 318 11.99 25.00 -13.06
CA GLN A 318 13.31 25.25 -12.49
C GLN A 318 13.92 23.97 -11.89
N ALA A 319 13.14 23.21 -11.13
CA ALA A 319 13.56 21.92 -10.57
C ALA A 319 13.92 20.92 -11.67
N TRP A 320 13.11 20.84 -12.74
CA TRP A 320 13.40 19.95 -13.88
C TRP A 320 14.61 20.38 -14.70
N ALA A 321 14.83 21.68 -14.91
CA ALA A 321 16.02 22.17 -15.58
C ALA A 321 17.31 21.80 -14.82
N MET A 322 17.26 21.80 -13.48
CA MET A 322 18.35 21.30 -12.65
C MET A 322 18.49 19.78 -12.73
N ARG A 323 17.37 19.05 -12.68
CA ARG A 323 17.36 17.59 -12.81
C ARG A 323 17.94 17.12 -14.15
N ASP A 324 17.62 17.81 -15.23
CA ASP A 324 18.18 17.55 -16.57
C ASP A 324 19.69 17.78 -16.62
N ALA A 325 20.20 18.83 -15.96
CA ALA A 325 21.64 19.06 -15.86
C ALA A 325 22.35 17.95 -15.07
N PHE A 326 21.72 17.42 -14.02
CA PHE A 326 22.23 16.27 -13.27
C PHE A 326 22.25 15.00 -14.11
N ASP A 327 21.13 14.66 -14.75
CA ASP A 327 21.02 13.44 -15.55
C ASP A 327 21.98 13.47 -16.76
N GLY A 328 22.20 14.64 -17.38
CA GLY A 328 23.19 14.79 -18.45
C GLY A 328 24.63 14.52 -17.99
N LEU A 329 24.96 14.87 -16.74
CA LEU A 329 26.27 14.56 -16.15
C LEU A 329 26.40 13.09 -15.73
N LEU A 330 25.36 12.50 -15.17
CA LEU A 330 25.35 11.08 -14.82
C LEU A 330 25.48 10.21 -16.08
N ASP A 331 24.79 10.57 -17.17
CA ASP A 331 24.88 9.90 -18.47
C ASP A 331 26.32 9.88 -19.01
N VAL A 332 27.00 11.03 -19.07
CA VAL A 332 28.38 11.09 -19.58
C VAL A 332 29.38 10.35 -18.69
N ILE A 333 29.15 10.32 -17.36
CA ILE A 333 29.97 9.55 -16.43
C ILE A 333 29.78 8.04 -16.66
N GLY A 334 28.55 7.57 -16.87
CA GLY A 334 28.26 6.18 -17.20
C GLY A 334 28.97 5.74 -18.47
N ARG A 335 28.78 6.49 -19.57
CA ARG A 335 29.44 6.19 -20.85
C ARG A 335 30.97 6.23 -20.77
N TRP A 336 31.54 7.15 -20.00
CA TRP A 336 32.99 7.22 -19.82
C TRP A 336 33.54 6.03 -19.03
N ALA A 337 32.81 5.53 -18.02
CA ALA A 337 33.22 4.35 -17.28
C ALA A 337 33.25 3.09 -18.18
N GLU A 338 32.24 2.93 -19.04
CA GLU A 338 32.20 1.85 -20.05
C GLU A 338 33.40 1.91 -21.01
N GLU A 339 33.73 3.11 -21.53
CA GLU A 339 34.89 3.32 -22.40
C GLU A 339 36.21 2.94 -21.71
N GLN A 340 36.39 3.28 -20.42
CA GLN A 340 37.60 2.93 -19.67
C GLN A 340 37.72 1.43 -19.43
N SER A 341 36.61 0.75 -19.13
CA SER A 341 36.57 -0.70 -18.94
C SER A 341 36.91 -1.44 -20.24
N ALA A 342 36.42 -0.98 -21.39
CA ALA A 342 36.71 -1.58 -22.69
C ALA A 342 38.18 -1.39 -23.14
N THR A 343 38.90 -0.39 -22.62
CA THR A 343 40.33 -0.17 -22.90
C THR A 343 41.28 -0.90 -21.94
N ALA A 344 40.75 -1.53 -20.89
CA ALA A 344 41.51 -2.26 -19.88
C ALA A 344 41.58 -3.78 -20.13
N GLU A 345 40.80 -4.28 -21.10
CA GLU A 345 40.91 -5.62 -21.70
C GLU A 345 41.85 -5.62 -22.91
#